data_AF-A0A358Q0W6-F1
#
_entry.id   AF-A0A358Q0W6-F1
#
_cell.length_a   1.000
_cell.length_b   1.000
_cell.length_c   1.000
_cell.angle_alpha   90.00
_cell.angle_beta   90.00
_cell.angle_gamma   90.00
#
_symmetry.space_group_name_H-M   'P 1'
#
loop_
_entity.id
_entity.type
_entity.pdbx_description
1 polymer ?
#
loop_
_entity_poly.entity_id
_entity_poly.type
_entity_poly.pdbx_seq_one_letter_code
_entity_poly.pdbx_strand_id
1 'polypeptide(L)'
;MGVEEKVLHRVRALLNLARNGGDPESNEAKSALLMAQRIMAENGINEVEFQASSEDTQQKEVLDEYATEFEKLSWWKKSLGRVIAQNFRCYSYLNKCNGYTRLAFMGLKQDAEIAIVVFSFATDYIRFGADLFMKAYRKEYISKNGHRPSISQQRGVRNNYVEGWISGLEAQYAEQVSKEGWGLVLAKDALVTQSYKELNLGRGKSSQYTRKESLAGQVAYTKGYSDGKGFSSGTHGRLK
;
A
#
# COMPACT_ATOMS: atom_id res chain seq x y z
N MET A 1 14.68 -11.44 -14.61
CA MET A 1 15.27 -11.88 -13.33
C MET A 1 14.83 -13.29 -13.03
N GLY A 2 15.77 -14.21 -12.94
CA GLY A 2 15.52 -15.61 -12.59
C GLY A 2 14.94 -15.75 -11.19
N VAL A 3 14.32 -16.89 -10.89
CA VAL A 3 13.76 -17.19 -9.55
C VAL A 3 14.87 -17.12 -8.48
N GLU A 4 16.04 -17.63 -8.81
CA GLU A 4 17.25 -17.64 -7.96
C GLU A 4 17.76 -16.24 -7.61
N GLU A 5 17.77 -15.32 -8.57
CA GLU A 5 18.21 -13.93 -8.39
C GLU A 5 17.31 -13.17 -7.41
N LYS A 6 16.00 -13.45 -7.43
CA LYS A 6 15.03 -12.86 -6.49
C LYS A 6 15.22 -13.37 -5.07
N VAL A 7 15.58 -14.65 -4.90
CA VAL A 7 15.85 -15.25 -3.59
C VAL A 7 17.14 -14.65 -3.01
N LEU A 8 18.21 -14.58 -3.80
CA LEU A 8 19.47 -13.96 -3.40
C LEU A 8 19.29 -12.50 -2.99
N HIS A 9 18.51 -11.72 -3.75
CA HIS A 9 18.20 -10.33 -3.41
C HIS A 9 17.48 -10.20 -2.05
N ARG A 10 16.51 -11.09 -1.75
CA ARG A 10 15.80 -11.09 -0.47
C ARG A 10 16.73 -11.42 0.70
N VAL A 11 17.60 -12.42 0.54
CA VAL A 11 18.62 -12.76 1.54
C VAL A 11 19.56 -11.58 1.79
N ARG A 12 20.02 -10.88 0.73
CA ARG A 12 20.84 -9.64 0.87
C ARG A 12 20.11 -8.55 1.63
N ALA A 13 18.85 -8.30 1.32
CA ALA A 13 18.07 -7.28 2.02
C ALA A 13 17.97 -7.57 3.53
N LEU A 14 17.70 -8.83 3.91
CA LEU A 14 17.60 -9.25 5.31
C LEU A 14 18.95 -9.17 6.06
N LEU A 15 20.04 -9.64 5.44
CA LEU A 15 21.38 -9.56 6.06
C LEU A 15 21.87 -8.11 6.19
N ASN A 16 21.60 -7.25 5.20
CA ASN A 16 21.91 -5.82 5.29
C ASN A 16 21.10 -5.11 6.38
N LEU A 17 19.82 -5.49 6.55
CA LEU A 17 18.99 -4.96 7.64
C LEU A 17 19.57 -5.36 9.00
N ALA A 18 19.96 -6.61 9.18
CA ALA A 18 20.56 -7.08 10.42
C ALA A 18 21.89 -6.38 10.75
N ARG A 19 22.70 -6.09 9.73
CA ARG A 19 24.03 -5.50 9.92
C ARG A 19 24.01 -3.98 10.07
N ASN A 20 23.15 -3.30 9.30
CA ASN A 20 23.19 -1.85 9.14
C ASN A 20 21.89 -1.14 9.59
N GLY A 21 20.84 -1.87 9.95
CA GLY A 21 19.51 -1.33 10.25
C GLY A 21 19.35 -0.74 11.66
N GLY A 22 20.33 -0.90 12.55
CA GLY A 22 20.25 -0.43 13.94
C GLY A 22 21.24 -1.14 14.87
N ASP A 23 20.87 -1.28 16.14
CA ASP A 23 21.66 -2.06 17.12
C ASP A 23 21.71 -3.55 16.71
N PRO A 24 22.91 -4.14 16.50
CA PRO A 24 23.08 -5.56 16.16
C PRO A 24 22.46 -6.53 17.17
N GLU A 25 22.30 -6.12 18.43
CA GLU A 25 21.69 -6.94 19.49
C GLU A 25 20.17 -6.83 19.55
N SER A 26 19.58 -5.94 18.74
CA SER A 26 18.14 -5.73 18.71
C SER A 26 17.38 -6.99 18.27
N ASN A 27 16.17 -7.16 18.80
CA ASN A 27 15.26 -8.22 18.38
C ASN A 27 14.97 -8.17 16.87
N GLU A 28 15.05 -6.98 16.27
CA GLU A 28 14.88 -6.75 14.84
C GLU A 28 16.03 -7.36 14.03
N ALA A 29 17.28 -7.09 14.43
CA ALA A 29 18.47 -7.65 13.78
C ALA A 29 18.51 -9.17 13.88
N LYS A 30 18.22 -9.72 15.08
CA LYS A 30 18.17 -11.18 15.31
C LYS A 30 17.11 -11.88 14.47
N SER A 31 15.93 -11.28 14.37
CA SER A 31 14.83 -11.86 13.58
C SER A 31 15.11 -11.79 12.08
N ALA A 32 15.79 -10.74 11.61
CA ALA A 32 16.21 -10.61 10.21
C ALA A 32 17.27 -11.66 9.83
N LEU A 33 18.24 -11.91 10.72
CA LEU A 33 19.24 -12.98 10.56
C LEU A 33 18.58 -14.36 10.46
N LEU A 34 17.66 -14.68 11.36
CA LEU A 34 16.97 -15.97 11.36
C LEU A 34 16.15 -16.17 10.07
N MET A 35 15.48 -15.14 9.58
CA MET A 35 14.73 -15.21 8.32
C MET A 35 15.66 -15.39 7.11
N ALA A 36 16.81 -14.70 7.08
CA ALA A 36 17.79 -14.87 6.03
C ALA A 36 18.34 -16.30 6.00
N GLN A 37 18.70 -16.85 7.17
CA GLN A 37 19.16 -18.23 7.32
C GLN A 37 18.13 -19.23 6.84
N ARG A 38 16.85 -19.02 7.19
CA ARG A 38 15.75 -19.87 6.74
C ARG A 38 15.62 -19.88 5.21
N ILE A 39 15.62 -18.70 4.58
CA ILE A 39 15.51 -18.59 3.12
C ILE A 39 16.72 -19.25 2.43
N MET A 40 17.94 -19.05 2.95
CA MET A 40 19.13 -19.70 2.41
C MET A 40 19.03 -21.23 2.48
N ALA A 41 18.59 -21.78 3.62
CA ALA A 41 18.41 -23.22 3.81
C ALA A 41 17.32 -23.81 2.91
N GLU A 42 16.16 -23.16 2.80
CA GLU A 42 15.04 -23.60 1.96
C GLU A 42 15.40 -23.63 0.46
N ASN A 43 16.36 -22.82 0.03
CA ASN A 43 16.77 -22.69 -1.37
C ASN A 43 18.16 -23.29 -1.66
N GLY A 44 18.80 -23.94 -0.69
CA GLY A 44 20.11 -24.56 -0.87
C GLY A 44 21.25 -23.59 -1.16
N ILE A 45 21.14 -22.32 -0.76
CA ILE A 45 22.11 -21.27 -1.05
C ILE A 45 23.28 -21.38 -0.08
N ASN A 46 24.50 -21.52 -0.61
CA ASN A 46 25.71 -21.56 0.19
C ASN A 46 26.26 -20.14 0.45
N GLU A 47 26.84 -19.91 1.62
CA GLU A 47 27.32 -18.61 2.08
C GLU A 47 28.44 -18.04 1.17
N VAL A 48 29.22 -18.93 0.54
CA VAL A 48 30.30 -18.59 -0.40
C VAL A 48 29.76 -18.10 -1.75
N GLU A 49 28.72 -18.74 -2.29
CA GLU A 49 28.06 -18.31 -3.53
C GLU A 49 27.32 -16.99 -3.34
N PHE A 50 26.74 -16.82 -2.15
CA PHE A 50 26.13 -15.56 -1.76
C PHE A 50 27.14 -14.42 -1.74
N GLN A 51 28.31 -14.62 -1.11
CA GLN A 51 29.37 -13.62 -1.01
C GLN A 51 29.94 -13.19 -2.38
N ALA A 52 30.09 -14.13 -3.32
CA ALA A 52 30.52 -13.85 -4.69
C ALA A 52 29.51 -13.02 -5.50
N SER A 53 28.24 -13.02 -5.09
CA SER A 53 27.16 -12.26 -5.74
C SER A 53 26.88 -10.88 -5.11
N SER A 54 27.59 -10.53 -4.03
CA SER A 54 27.34 -9.33 -3.20
C SER A 54 28.03 -8.05 -3.67
N GLU A 55 28.84 -8.11 -4.75
CA GLU A 55 29.53 -6.92 -5.27
C GLU A 55 28.65 -5.98 -6.09
N ASP A 56 27.34 -6.22 -6.19
CA ASP A 56 26.44 -5.25 -6.84
C ASP A 56 26.05 -4.15 -5.84
N THR A 57 26.99 -3.24 -5.59
CA THR A 57 26.78 -2.00 -4.84
C THR A 57 26.02 -1.03 -5.74
N GLN A 58 24.80 -1.39 -6.16
CA GLN A 58 23.92 -0.43 -6.84
C GLN A 58 23.71 0.76 -5.89
N GLN A 59 24.08 1.95 -6.35
CA GLN A 59 23.82 3.19 -5.61
C GLN A 59 22.32 3.26 -5.31
N LYS A 60 21.96 3.21 -4.03
CA LYS A 60 20.57 3.35 -3.59
C LYS A 60 20.12 4.78 -3.90
N GLU A 61 19.14 4.90 -4.79
CA GLU A 61 18.51 6.17 -5.14
C GLU A 61 17.18 6.30 -4.39
N VAL A 62 16.98 7.42 -3.68
CA VAL A 62 15.68 7.78 -3.10
C VAL A 62 14.90 8.55 -4.16
N LEU A 63 13.70 8.07 -4.42
CA LEU A 63 12.72 8.74 -5.26
C LEU A 63 11.70 9.45 -4.37
N ASP A 64 11.39 10.70 -4.69
CA ASP A 64 10.35 11.50 -4.07
C ASP A 64 9.45 12.07 -5.17
N GLU A 65 8.37 11.34 -5.48
CA GLU A 65 7.51 11.65 -6.62
C GLU A 65 6.03 11.74 -6.25
N TYR A 66 5.32 12.56 -7.02
CA TYR A 66 3.90 12.81 -6.84
C TYR A 66 3.05 11.78 -7.58
N ALA A 67 2.21 11.04 -6.86
CA ALA A 67 1.22 10.13 -7.45
C ALA A 67 -0.05 10.84 -7.94
N THR A 68 -0.24 12.11 -7.59
CA THR A 68 -1.36 12.92 -8.06
C THR A 68 -0.90 14.32 -8.43
N GLU A 69 -1.57 14.94 -9.39
CA GLU A 69 -1.48 16.37 -9.61
C GLU A 69 -2.14 17.16 -8.46
N PHE A 70 -1.99 18.48 -8.47
CA PHE A 70 -2.72 19.35 -7.55
C PHE A 70 -4.23 19.25 -7.77
N GLU A 71 -4.93 18.63 -6.83
CA GLU A 71 -6.38 18.44 -6.90
C GLU A 71 -7.07 18.69 -5.53
N LYS A 72 -8.41 18.74 -5.52
CA LYS A 72 -9.19 18.63 -4.28
C LYS A 72 -9.16 17.19 -3.79
N LEU A 73 -8.04 16.83 -3.16
CA LEU A 73 -7.74 15.44 -2.82
C LEU A 73 -8.77 14.86 -1.85
N SER A 74 -9.47 13.82 -2.30
CA SER A 74 -10.47 13.12 -1.50
C SER A 74 -9.86 12.46 -0.27
N TRP A 75 -10.63 12.37 0.82
CA TRP A 75 -10.20 11.75 2.09
C TRP A 75 -9.66 10.32 1.89
N TRP A 76 -10.27 9.57 0.97
CA TRP A 76 -9.96 8.16 0.73
C TRP A 76 -8.66 7.98 -0.05
N LYS A 77 -8.30 8.90 -0.94
CA LYS A 77 -6.99 8.87 -1.64
C LYS A 77 -5.84 8.99 -0.63
N LYS A 78 -6.00 9.84 0.39
CA LYS A 78 -5.02 9.95 1.49
C LYS A 78 -4.90 8.65 2.29
N SER A 79 -6.03 8.01 2.58
CA SER A 79 -6.04 6.74 3.31
C SER A 79 -5.44 5.60 2.49
N LEU A 80 -5.76 5.53 1.20
CA LEU A 80 -5.22 4.56 0.26
C LEU A 80 -3.70 4.70 0.14
N GLY A 81 -3.20 5.93 -0.03
CA GLY A 81 -1.76 6.19 -0.11
C GLY A 81 -1.02 5.70 1.14
N ARG A 82 -1.57 5.93 2.34
CA ARG A 82 -1.01 5.40 3.59
C ARG A 82 -0.91 3.88 3.58
N VAL A 83 -2.01 3.19 3.24
CA VAL A 83 -2.06 1.71 3.23
C VAL A 83 -1.05 1.13 2.24
N ILE A 84 -0.95 1.72 1.04
CA ILE A 84 0.03 1.29 0.03
C ILE A 84 1.45 1.57 0.51
N ALA A 85 1.75 2.78 0.99
CA ALA A 85 3.10 3.14 1.42
C ALA A 85 3.65 2.19 2.50
N GLN A 86 2.80 1.76 3.43
CA GLN A 86 3.15 0.79 4.47
C GLN A 86 3.53 -0.59 3.91
N ASN A 87 2.91 -1.02 2.81
CA ASN A 87 3.18 -2.32 2.20
C ASN A 87 4.32 -2.30 1.16
N PHE A 88 4.73 -1.13 0.69
CA PHE A 88 5.79 -0.95 -0.31
C PHE A 88 7.00 -0.20 0.24
N ARG A 89 7.29 -0.29 1.54
CA ARG A 89 8.52 0.28 2.15
C ARG A 89 8.69 1.80 1.89
N CYS A 90 7.60 2.51 1.64
CA CYS A 90 7.60 3.94 1.30
C CYS A 90 6.97 4.78 2.41
N TYR A 91 7.30 6.06 2.46
CA TYR A 91 6.47 7.07 3.08
C TYR A 91 5.47 7.62 2.07
N SER A 92 4.29 8.01 2.55
CA SER A 92 3.37 8.86 1.80
C SER A 92 3.17 10.16 2.54
N TYR A 93 3.19 11.29 1.83
CA TYR A 93 2.91 12.59 2.42
C TYR A 93 2.10 13.50 1.49
N LEU A 94 1.66 14.64 2.01
CA LEU A 94 0.81 15.57 1.30
C LEU A 94 1.51 16.91 1.13
N ASN A 95 1.55 17.40 -0.10
CA ASN A 95 1.97 18.76 -0.40
C ASN A 95 0.72 19.60 -0.70
N LYS A 96 0.54 20.70 0.05
CA LYS A 96 -0.62 21.58 -0.05
C LYS A 96 -0.21 22.93 -0.61
N CYS A 97 -0.90 23.38 -1.64
CA CYS A 97 -0.71 24.70 -2.23
C CYS A 97 -2.07 25.30 -2.60
N ASN A 98 -2.35 26.52 -2.16
CA ASN A 98 -3.55 27.30 -2.53
C ASN A 98 -4.89 26.52 -2.45
N GLY A 99 -5.07 25.71 -1.40
CA GLY A 99 -6.28 24.89 -1.22
C GLY A 99 -6.33 23.60 -2.04
N TYR A 100 -5.35 23.36 -2.91
CA TYR A 100 -5.13 22.11 -3.61
C TYR A 100 -4.12 21.25 -2.86
N THR A 101 -4.19 19.94 -3.07
CA THR A 101 -3.30 18.96 -2.44
C THR A 101 -2.86 17.95 -3.46
N ARG A 102 -1.58 17.58 -3.43
CA ARG A 102 -1.02 16.43 -4.12
C ARG A 102 -0.44 15.43 -3.12
N LEU A 103 -0.50 14.15 -3.48
CA LEU A 103 0.04 13.05 -2.69
C LEU A 103 1.36 12.60 -3.29
N ALA A 104 2.38 12.45 -2.45
CA ALA A 104 3.69 11.95 -2.84
C ALA A 104 3.99 10.60 -2.18
N PHE A 105 4.82 9.80 -2.85
CA PHE A 105 5.49 8.65 -2.29
C PHE A 105 7.00 8.89 -2.27
N MET A 106 7.61 8.59 -1.14
CA MET A 106 9.06 8.64 -0.95
C MET A 106 9.57 7.27 -0.53
N GLY A 107 10.50 6.71 -1.29
CA GLY A 107 11.05 5.37 -1.08
C GLY A 107 12.33 5.16 -1.87
N LEU A 108 12.90 3.96 -1.81
CA LEU A 108 13.89 3.58 -2.81
C LEU A 108 13.18 3.58 -4.17
N LYS A 109 13.88 3.98 -5.23
CA LYS A 109 13.30 4.18 -6.57
C LYS A 109 12.32 3.09 -7.00
N GLN A 110 12.76 1.84 -6.95
CA GLN A 110 11.94 0.68 -7.34
C GLN A 110 10.67 0.54 -6.48
N ASP A 111 10.79 0.75 -5.16
CA ASP A 111 9.68 0.64 -4.22
C ASP A 111 8.65 1.77 -4.44
N ALA A 112 9.12 3.00 -4.65
CA ALA A 112 8.28 4.18 -4.85
C ALA A 112 7.57 4.17 -6.22
N GLU A 113 8.26 3.78 -7.29
CA GLU A 113 7.67 3.61 -8.62
C GLU A 113 6.52 2.59 -8.59
N ILE A 114 6.74 1.43 -7.94
CA ILE A 114 5.70 0.41 -7.78
C ILE A 114 4.53 0.96 -6.95
N ALA A 115 4.80 1.65 -5.84
CA ALA A 115 3.74 2.23 -5.01
C ALA A 115 2.88 3.24 -5.79
N ILE A 116 3.47 4.09 -6.63
CA ILE A 116 2.75 5.05 -7.47
C ILE A 116 1.85 4.32 -8.49
N VAL A 117 2.40 3.31 -9.16
CA VAL A 117 1.65 2.50 -10.14
C VAL A 117 0.49 1.76 -9.47
N VAL A 118 0.74 1.11 -8.32
CA VAL A 118 -0.30 0.42 -7.54
C VAL A 118 -1.36 1.38 -7.03
N PHE A 119 -0.97 2.59 -6.61
CA PHE A 119 -1.91 3.63 -6.19
C PHE A 119 -2.84 4.07 -7.33
N SER A 120 -2.29 4.24 -8.53
CA SER A 120 -3.06 4.57 -9.73
C SER A 120 -4.07 3.46 -10.05
N PHE A 121 -3.63 2.20 -10.13
CA PHE A 121 -4.52 1.08 -10.37
C PHE A 121 -5.60 0.93 -9.31
N ALA A 122 -5.23 0.96 -8.02
CA ALA A 122 -6.18 0.87 -6.92
C ALA A 122 -7.24 2.00 -6.99
N THR A 123 -6.84 3.21 -7.36
CA THR A 123 -7.75 4.35 -7.54
C THR A 123 -8.80 4.05 -8.62
N ASP A 124 -8.39 3.46 -9.75
CA ASP A 124 -9.30 3.13 -10.84
C ASP A 124 -10.23 1.95 -10.50
N TYR A 125 -9.72 0.92 -9.81
CA TYR A 125 -10.53 -0.19 -9.32
C TYR A 125 -11.59 0.26 -8.30
N ILE A 126 -11.22 1.15 -7.37
CA ILE A 126 -12.16 1.76 -6.42
C ILE A 126 -13.25 2.51 -7.18
N ARG A 127 -12.88 3.34 -8.16
CA ARG A 127 -13.85 4.14 -8.95
C ARG A 127 -14.82 3.23 -9.70
N PHE A 128 -14.29 2.28 -10.46
CA PHE A 128 -15.07 1.34 -11.25
C PHE A 128 -16.03 0.53 -10.38
N GLY A 129 -15.52 -0.09 -9.31
CA GLY A 129 -16.33 -0.91 -8.42
C GLY A 129 -17.38 -0.09 -7.67
N ALA A 130 -17.05 1.13 -7.22
CA ALA A 130 -18.01 2.03 -6.59
C ALA A 130 -19.13 2.43 -7.55
N ASP A 131 -18.82 2.71 -8.82
CA ASP A 131 -19.81 3.11 -9.81
C ASP A 131 -20.74 1.95 -10.18
N LEU A 132 -20.20 0.73 -10.32
CA LEU A 132 -20.99 -0.50 -10.49
C LEU A 132 -21.94 -0.73 -9.32
N PHE A 133 -21.42 -0.67 -8.08
CA PHE A 133 -22.22 -0.84 -6.88
C PHE A 133 -23.33 0.21 -6.81
N MET A 134 -23.00 1.48 -7.05
CA MET A 134 -23.96 2.59 -6.99
C MET A 134 -25.03 2.50 -8.08
N LYS A 135 -24.72 1.95 -9.25
CA LYS A 135 -25.72 1.68 -10.30
C LYS A 135 -26.75 0.65 -9.84
N ALA A 136 -26.31 -0.46 -9.26
CA ALA A 136 -27.20 -1.49 -8.71
C ALA A 136 -28.05 -0.94 -7.55
N TYR A 137 -27.40 -0.24 -6.61
CA TYR A 137 -28.07 0.37 -5.46
C TYR A 137 -29.17 1.36 -5.86
N ARG A 138 -28.91 2.25 -6.83
CA ARG A 138 -29.91 3.21 -7.31
C ARG A 138 -31.11 2.51 -7.94
N LYS A 139 -30.88 1.47 -8.74
CA LYS A 139 -31.95 0.69 -9.38
C LYS A 139 -32.84 0.01 -8.34
N GLU A 140 -32.23 -0.66 -7.36
CA GLU A 140 -32.96 -1.31 -6.27
C GLU A 140 -33.74 -0.29 -5.42
N TYR A 141 -33.12 0.84 -5.09
CA TYR A 141 -33.76 1.89 -4.29
C TYR A 141 -34.99 2.47 -4.99
N ILE A 142 -34.90 2.79 -6.29
CA ILE A 142 -36.03 3.31 -7.07
C ILE A 142 -37.14 2.26 -7.13
N SER A 143 -36.80 1.00 -7.36
CA SER A 143 -37.78 -0.09 -7.41
C SER A 143 -38.56 -0.26 -6.10
N LYS A 144 -37.92 0.01 -4.95
CA LYS A 144 -38.54 -0.13 -3.63
C LYS A 144 -39.29 1.11 -3.16
N ASN A 145 -38.83 2.31 -3.53
CA ASN A 145 -39.32 3.57 -2.96
C ASN A 145 -40.05 4.48 -3.98
N GLY A 146 -40.02 4.15 -5.27
CA GLY A 146 -40.64 4.96 -6.32
C GLY A 146 -39.92 6.28 -6.65
N HIS A 147 -38.83 6.62 -5.94
CA HIS A 147 -38.05 7.84 -6.18
C HIS A 147 -36.54 7.59 -6.05
N ARG A 148 -35.73 8.57 -6.48
CA ARG A 148 -34.26 8.50 -6.38
C ARG A 148 -33.79 8.73 -4.93
N PRO A 149 -32.69 8.09 -4.49
CA PRO A 149 -32.09 8.38 -3.20
C PRO A 149 -31.49 9.80 -3.18
N SER A 150 -31.54 10.47 -2.04
CA SER A 150 -30.97 11.81 -1.90
C SER A 150 -29.47 11.84 -2.18
N ILE A 151 -28.93 13.00 -2.58
CA ILE A 151 -27.49 13.17 -2.87
C ILE A 151 -26.64 12.80 -1.65
N SER A 152 -27.05 13.21 -0.45
CA SER A 152 -26.37 12.86 0.81
C SER A 152 -26.33 11.35 1.04
N GLN A 153 -27.44 10.66 0.78
CA GLN A 153 -27.50 9.21 0.91
C GLN A 153 -26.61 8.50 -0.10
N GLN A 154 -26.61 8.94 -1.35
CA GLN A 154 -25.72 8.38 -2.38
C GLN A 154 -24.25 8.57 -2.00
N ARG A 155 -23.88 9.76 -1.51
CA ARG A 155 -22.51 10.05 -1.05
C ARG A 155 -22.11 9.18 0.13
N GLY A 156 -22.98 9.03 1.12
CA GLY A 156 -22.74 8.16 2.29
C GLY A 156 -22.52 6.70 1.88
N VAL A 157 -23.42 6.13 1.08
CA VAL A 157 -23.31 4.74 0.62
C VAL A 157 -22.04 4.52 -0.21
N ARG A 158 -21.71 5.46 -1.12
CA ARG A 158 -20.47 5.40 -1.89
C ARG A 158 -19.23 5.47 -0.99
N ASN A 159 -19.22 6.34 0.03
CA ASN A 159 -18.10 6.43 0.97
C ASN A 159 -17.91 5.14 1.76
N ASN A 160 -18.98 4.51 2.24
CA ASN A 160 -18.91 3.22 2.92
C ASN A 160 -18.30 2.13 2.01
N TYR A 161 -18.66 2.09 0.72
CA TYR A 161 -18.03 1.17 -0.23
C TYR A 161 -16.51 1.41 -0.34
N VAL A 162 -16.10 2.66 -0.55
CA VAL A 162 -14.69 3.02 -0.71
C VAL A 162 -13.90 2.73 0.57
N GLU A 163 -14.49 3.03 1.73
CA GLU A 163 -13.94 2.68 3.04
C GLU A 163 -13.71 1.17 3.17
N GLY A 164 -14.74 0.38 2.87
CA GLY A 164 -14.66 -1.08 2.88
C GLY A 164 -13.52 -1.57 2.00
N TRP A 165 -13.42 -1.04 0.78
CA TRP A 165 -12.37 -1.41 -0.17
C TRP A 165 -10.96 -1.19 0.40
N ILE A 166 -10.71 -0.02 0.99
CA ILE A 166 -9.40 0.28 1.60
C ILE A 166 -9.13 -0.64 2.80
N SER A 167 -10.14 -0.91 3.64
CA SER A 167 -10.01 -1.86 4.77
C SER A 167 -9.73 -3.28 4.28
N GLY A 168 -10.34 -3.70 3.17
CA GLY A 168 -10.12 -5.01 2.57
C GLY A 168 -8.68 -5.18 2.07
N LEU A 169 -8.15 -4.14 1.40
CA LEU A 169 -6.76 -4.10 0.96
C LEU A 169 -5.78 -4.15 2.15
N GLU A 170 -6.02 -3.34 3.18
CA GLU A 170 -5.18 -3.31 4.39
C GLU A 170 -5.19 -4.68 5.10
N ALA A 171 -6.35 -5.34 5.18
CA ALA A 171 -6.47 -6.68 5.74
C ALA A 171 -5.73 -7.74 4.90
N GLN A 172 -5.79 -7.64 3.57
CA GLN A 172 -5.07 -8.54 2.67
C GLN A 172 -3.55 -8.41 2.86
N TYR A 173 -3.03 -7.18 2.93
CA TYR A 173 -1.60 -6.94 3.19
C TYR A 173 -1.19 -7.46 4.56
N ALA A 174 -1.97 -7.21 5.60
CA ALA A 174 -1.69 -7.75 6.93
C ALA A 174 -1.67 -9.28 6.95
N GLU A 175 -2.59 -9.94 6.24
CA GLU A 175 -2.64 -11.39 6.10
C GLU A 175 -1.41 -11.94 5.37
N GLN A 176 -0.96 -11.29 4.28
CA GLN A 176 0.27 -11.67 3.58
C GLN A 176 1.51 -11.53 4.47
N VAL A 177 1.62 -10.41 5.19
CA VAL A 177 2.73 -10.16 6.11
C VAL A 177 2.78 -11.20 7.22
N SER A 178 1.63 -11.55 7.79
CA SER A 178 1.56 -12.56 8.85
C SER A 178 1.86 -13.97 8.36
N LYS A 179 1.40 -14.36 7.16
CA LYS A 179 1.62 -15.70 6.62
C LYS A 179 3.07 -15.92 6.20
N GLU A 180 3.68 -14.91 5.58
CA GLU A 180 5.02 -15.03 5.00
C GLU A 180 6.13 -14.50 5.93
N GLY A 181 5.76 -13.97 7.11
CA GLY A 181 6.72 -13.38 8.05
C GLY A 181 7.41 -12.11 7.54
N TRP A 182 6.79 -11.38 6.60
CA TRP A 182 7.42 -10.24 5.91
C TRP A 182 7.52 -8.95 6.72
N GLY A 183 7.20 -8.98 8.03
CA GLY A 183 7.19 -7.77 8.86
C GLY A 183 8.48 -6.96 8.77
N LEU A 184 9.62 -7.65 8.74
CA LEU A 184 10.96 -7.04 8.62
C LEU A 184 11.34 -6.69 7.18
N VAL A 185 10.85 -7.45 6.20
CA VAL A 185 11.10 -7.19 4.78
C VAL A 185 10.47 -5.86 4.35
N LEU A 186 9.36 -5.47 4.99
CA LEU A 186 8.67 -4.22 4.73
C LEU A 186 9.25 -3.02 5.50
N ALA A 187 10.33 -3.21 6.25
CA ALA A 187 11.06 -2.10 6.85
C ALA A 187 11.60 -1.16 5.76
N LYS A 188 11.47 0.15 6.03
CA LYS A 188 11.94 1.20 5.13
C LYS A 188 13.46 1.29 5.24
N ASP A 189 14.11 1.60 4.13
CA ASP A 189 15.56 1.79 4.14
C ASP A 189 15.95 2.98 5.04
N ALA A 190 17.12 2.90 5.67
CA ALA A 190 17.64 3.96 6.53
C ALA A 190 17.82 5.28 5.75
N LEU A 191 18.26 5.19 4.49
CA LEU A 191 18.42 6.35 3.61
C LEU A 191 17.07 7.05 3.38
N VAL A 192 16.02 6.28 3.08
CA VAL A 192 14.65 6.80 2.91
C VAL A 192 14.15 7.45 4.20
N THR A 193 14.41 6.82 5.34
CA THR A 193 14.01 7.33 6.66
C THR A 193 14.70 8.64 6.99
N GLN A 194 15.98 8.78 6.64
CA GLN A 194 16.73 10.02 6.81
C GLN A 194 16.20 11.12 5.89
N SER A 195 16.08 10.86 4.59
CA SER A 195 15.55 11.84 3.61
C SER A 195 14.15 12.32 3.98
N TYR A 196 13.29 11.42 4.48
CA TYR A 196 11.94 11.79 4.92
C TYR A 196 11.95 12.71 6.15
N LYS A 197 12.90 12.53 7.09
CA LYS A 197 13.05 13.42 8.25
C LYS A 197 13.53 14.81 7.83
N GLU A 198 14.44 14.89 6.85
CA GLU A 198 14.99 16.15 6.34
C GLU A 198 13.94 17.05 5.67
N LEU A 199 12.83 16.48 5.17
CA LEU A 199 11.69 17.25 4.66
C LEU A 199 10.99 18.11 5.74
N ASN A 200 11.19 17.82 7.04
CA ASN A 200 10.62 18.57 8.16
C ASN A 200 9.09 18.78 8.06
N LEU A 201 8.38 17.73 7.65
CA LEU A 201 6.93 17.79 7.42
C LEU A 201 6.13 17.93 8.72
N GLY A 202 5.17 18.85 8.72
CA GLY A 202 4.22 18.99 9.83
C GLY A 202 3.24 17.82 9.93
N ARG A 203 2.74 17.55 11.15
CA ARG A 203 1.74 16.50 11.39
C ARG A 203 0.45 16.80 10.63
N GLY A 204 0.08 15.92 9.71
CA GLY A 204 -1.18 16.01 8.97
C GLY A 204 -2.41 15.75 9.86
N LYS A 205 -3.55 16.32 9.47
CA LYS A 205 -4.86 15.94 10.06
C LYS A 205 -5.29 14.58 9.51
N SER A 206 -5.86 13.74 10.36
CA SER A 206 -6.48 12.48 9.94
C SER A 206 -7.58 12.74 8.91
N SER A 207 -7.74 11.81 7.96
CA SER A 207 -8.87 11.83 7.04
C SER A 207 -10.18 11.75 7.84
N GLN A 208 -11.10 12.67 7.56
CA GLN A 208 -12.42 12.71 8.17
C GLN A 208 -13.48 12.38 7.14
N TYR A 209 -14.33 11.40 7.46
CA TYR A 209 -15.62 11.16 6.84
C TYR A 209 -16.51 10.49 7.88
N THR A 210 -17.83 10.65 7.73
CA THR A 210 -18.81 9.98 8.60
C THR A 210 -19.28 8.72 7.90
N ARG A 211 -19.02 7.57 8.53
CA ARG A 211 -19.62 6.29 8.10
C ARG A 211 -21.14 6.39 8.26
N LYS A 212 -21.88 5.98 7.24
CA LYS A 212 -23.34 5.95 7.32
C LYS A 212 -23.79 4.62 7.89
N GLU A 213 -24.51 4.64 9.01
CA GLU A 213 -24.99 3.44 9.71
C GLU A 213 -26.28 2.83 9.12
N SER A 214 -26.60 3.13 7.86
CA SER A 214 -27.74 2.50 7.20
C SER A 214 -27.41 1.07 6.75
N LEU A 215 -28.43 0.21 6.61
CA LEU A 215 -28.28 -1.14 6.05
C LEU A 215 -27.56 -1.11 4.68
N ALA A 216 -27.96 -0.19 3.79
CA ALA A 216 -27.28 0.00 2.50
C ALA A 216 -25.81 0.39 2.66
N GLY A 217 -25.46 1.17 3.69
CA GLY A 217 -24.09 1.52 4.01
C GLY A 217 -23.27 0.32 4.52
N GLN A 218 -23.87 -0.56 5.32
CA GLN A 218 -23.22 -1.79 5.77
C GLN A 218 -22.97 -2.75 4.60
N VAL A 219 -23.97 -2.97 3.74
CA VAL A 219 -23.84 -3.78 2.53
C VAL A 219 -22.76 -3.22 1.59
N ALA A 220 -22.73 -1.89 1.43
CA ALA A 220 -21.70 -1.21 0.64
C ALA A 220 -20.30 -1.46 1.22
N TYR A 221 -20.12 -1.31 2.52
CA TYR A 221 -18.85 -1.59 3.20
C TYR A 221 -18.42 -3.03 3.00
N THR A 222 -19.29 -4.01 3.24
CA THR A 222 -18.96 -5.43 3.09
C THR A 222 -18.58 -5.78 1.65
N LYS A 223 -19.30 -5.25 0.65
CA LYS A 223 -18.95 -5.45 -0.75
C LYS A 223 -17.60 -4.83 -1.10
N GLY A 224 -17.40 -3.57 -0.68
CA GLY A 224 -16.12 -2.88 -0.82
C GLY A 224 -14.98 -3.69 -0.22
N TYR A 225 -15.13 -4.17 1.02
CA TYR A 225 -14.14 -4.99 1.72
C TYR A 225 -13.78 -6.25 0.95
N SER A 226 -14.76 -6.98 0.42
CA SER A 226 -14.50 -8.15 -0.41
C SER A 226 -13.71 -7.78 -1.68
N ASP A 227 -14.07 -6.68 -2.34
CA ASP A 227 -13.41 -6.24 -3.57
C ASP A 227 -11.98 -5.76 -3.32
N GLY A 228 -11.75 -5.05 -2.21
CA GLY A 228 -10.43 -4.62 -1.79
C GLY A 228 -9.54 -5.79 -1.39
N LYS A 229 -10.09 -6.77 -0.66
CA LYS A 229 -9.35 -7.98 -0.25
C LYS A 229 -8.98 -8.86 -1.45
N GLY A 230 -9.80 -8.83 -2.51
CA GLY A 230 -9.55 -9.54 -3.77
C GLY A 230 -8.58 -8.82 -4.73
N PHE A 231 -8.11 -7.62 -4.40
CA PHE A 231 -7.19 -6.87 -5.25
C PHE A 231 -5.81 -7.55 -5.25
N SER A 232 -5.44 -8.24 -6.34
CA SER A 232 -4.09 -8.80 -6.48
C SER A 232 -3.35 -8.15 -7.65
N SER A 233 -2.15 -7.64 -7.37
CA SER A 233 -1.26 -7.05 -8.38
C SER A 233 -0.75 -8.06 -9.41
N GLY A 234 -0.95 -9.36 -9.17
CA GLY A 234 -0.41 -10.46 -9.97
C GLY A 234 -1.34 -11.06 -11.04
N THR A 235 -2.63 -10.72 -11.11
CA THR A 235 -3.55 -11.46 -12.00
C THR A 235 -4.31 -10.64 -13.05
N HIS A 236 -4.29 -9.31 -13.06
CA HIS A 236 -5.12 -8.55 -13.99
C HIS A 236 -4.33 -7.56 -14.85
N GLY A 237 -3.43 -8.11 -15.66
CA GLY A 237 -3.18 -7.55 -16.99
C GLY A 237 -4.48 -7.65 -17.81
N ARG A 238 -4.91 -6.52 -18.37
CA ARG A 238 -6.13 -6.27 -19.16
C ARG A 238 -7.40 -6.02 -18.34
N LEU A 239 -7.57 -4.75 -17.95
CA LEU A 239 -8.86 -4.12 -18.18
C LEU A 239 -9.08 -4.11 -19.70
N LYS A 240 -10.01 -4.94 -20.19
CA LYS A 240 -10.55 -4.85 -21.55
C LYS A 240 -11.65 -3.79 -21.58
#